data_AF-A0A1Q9H7H3-F1
#
_entry.id   AF-A0A1Q9H7H3-F1
#
_cell.length_a   1.000
_cell.length_b   1.000
_cell.length_c   1.000
_cell.angle_alpha   90.00
_cell.angle_beta   90.00
_cell.angle_gamma   90.00
#
_symmetry.space_group_name_H-M   'P 1'
#
loop_
_entity.id
_entity.type
_entity.pdbx_description
1 polymer ?
#
loop_
_entity_poly.entity_id
_entity_poly.type
_entity_poly.pdbx_seq_one_letter_code
_entity_poly.pdbx_strand_id
1 'polypeptide(L)'
;MTREEKHDLWNERLQNQKESSLTIAAWCEQNQIVQSQFYYWQKKLTSSVHEPDSVVVPLSMPSSLTALVIETPNGYRVSINDASAITLLPQLIKCLS
;
A
#
# COMPACT_ATOMS: atom_id res chain seq x y z
N MET A 1 -37.89 -8.80 -6.23
CA MET A 1 -36.55 -8.26 -5.94
C MET A 1 -35.62 -8.50 -7.12
N THR A 2 -35.67 -7.56 -8.06
CA THR A 2 -34.68 -7.36 -9.11
C THR A 2 -33.33 -7.00 -8.49
N ARG A 3 -32.28 -7.03 -9.31
CA ARG A 3 -30.91 -6.72 -8.89
C ARG A 3 -30.77 -5.28 -8.37
N GLU A 4 -31.54 -4.37 -8.95
CA GLU A 4 -31.57 -2.93 -8.64
C GLU A 4 -32.22 -2.69 -7.28
N GLU A 5 -33.38 -3.29 -7.01
CA GLU A 5 -34.07 -3.16 -5.72
C GLU A 5 -33.19 -3.57 -4.52
N LYS A 6 -32.35 -4.61 -4.72
CA LYS A 6 -31.38 -5.02 -3.69
C LYS A 6 -30.27 -3.99 -3.50
N HIS A 7 -29.83 -3.35 -4.57
CA HIS A 7 -28.75 -2.38 -4.54
C HIS A 7 -29.17 -1.13 -3.75
N ASP A 8 -30.36 -0.60 -4.04
CA ASP A 8 -30.90 0.58 -3.37
C ASP A 8 -31.13 0.33 -1.88
N LEU A 9 -31.69 -0.83 -1.55
CA LEU A 9 -31.91 -1.25 -0.17
C LEU A 9 -30.60 -1.36 0.64
N TRP A 10 -29.51 -1.81 0.03
CA TRP A 10 -28.21 -1.86 0.70
C TRP A 10 -27.54 -0.48 0.81
N ASN A 11 -27.78 0.40 -0.16
CA ASN A 11 -27.29 1.77 -0.13
C ASN A 11 -27.95 2.56 1.02
N GLU A 12 -29.28 2.46 1.14
CA GLU A 12 -30.04 3.05 2.24
C GLU A 12 -29.58 2.53 3.60
N ARG A 13 -29.33 1.22 3.71
CA ARG A 13 -28.81 0.61 4.95
C ARG A 13 -27.44 1.13 5.37
N LEU A 14 -26.52 1.30 4.42
CA LEU A 14 -25.20 1.89 4.68
C LEU A 14 -25.31 3.35 5.11
N GLN A 15 -26.23 4.11 4.52
CA GLN A 15 -26.48 5.49 4.91
C GLN A 15 -27.06 5.57 6.32
N ASN A 16 -28.07 4.76 6.65
CA ASN A 16 -28.63 4.65 7.99
C ASN A 16 -27.58 4.24 9.03
N GLN A 17 -26.64 3.35 8.69
CA GLN A 17 -25.54 2.98 9.58
C GLN A 17 -24.62 4.18 9.88
N LYS A 18 -24.30 4.99 8.86
CA LYS A 18 -23.51 6.22 9.02
C LYS A 18 -24.24 7.26 9.89
N GLU A 19 -25.53 7.46 9.64
CA GLU A 19 -26.35 8.40 10.41
C GLU A 19 -26.51 7.96 11.87
N SER A 20 -26.62 6.64 12.10
CA SER A 20 -26.71 6.09 13.45
C SER A 20 -25.42 6.27 14.26
N SER A 21 -24.28 6.59 13.63
CA SER A 21 -22.95 6.73 14.28
C SER A 21 -22.52 5.51 15.13
N LEU A 22 -23.19 4.38 14.94
CA LEU A 22 -22.93 3.11 15.63
C LEU A 22 -21.84 2.34 14.88
N THR A 23 -21.09 1.50 15.60
CA THR A 23 -20.16 0.57 14.96
C THR A 23 -20.92 -0.40 14.07
N ILE A 24 -20.28 -0.84 12.98
CA ILE A 24 -20.89 -1.77 12.01
C ILE A 24 -21.43 -3.03 12.71
N ALA A 25 -20.70 -3.55 13.71
CA ALA A 25 -21.11 -4.72 14.48
C ALA A 25 -22.41 -4.46 15.27
N ALA A 26 -22.50 -3.36 16.03
CA ALA A 26 -23.69 -3.01 16.81
C ALA A 26 -24.90 -2.74 15.92
N TRP A 27 -24.70 -2.06 14.79
CA TRP A 27 -25.76 -1.80 13.83
C TRP A 27 -26.25 -3.10 13.15
N CYS A 28 -25.32 -4.00 12.79
CA CYS A 28 -25.66 -5.32 12.24
C CYS A 28 -26.46 -6.17 13.25
N GLU A 29 -26.09 -6.14 14.52
CA GLU A 29 -26.79 -6.86 15.58
C GLU A 29 -28.23 -6.33 15.78
N GLN A 30 -28.39 -5.01 15.87
CA GLN A 30 -29.69 -4.36 16.03
C GLN A 30 -30.62 -4.57 14.83
N ASN A 31 -30.08 -4.58 13.61
CA ASN A 31 -30.85 -4.76 12.38
C ASN A 31 -30.97 -6.24 11.94
N GLN A 32 -30.46 -7.19 12.76
CA GLN A 32 -30.41 -8.62 12.46
C GLN A 32 -29.77 -8.94 11.09
N ILE A 33 -28.75 -8.17 10.73
CA ILE A 33 -28.00 -8.34 9.50
C ILE A 33 -26.71 -9.11 9.80
N VAL A 34 -26.40 -10.08 8.94
CA VAL A 34 -25.13 -10.79 9.04
C VAL A 34 -23.98 -9.86 8.65
N GLN A 35 -23.00 -9.71 9.54
CA GLN A 35 -21.84 -8.84 9.31
C GLN A 35 -21.11 -9.15 7.99
N SER A 36 -20.98 -10.44 7.63
CA SER A 36 -20.36 -10.85 6.36
C SER A 36 -21.10 -10.31 5.13
N GLN A 37 -22.43 -10.27 5.17
CA GLN A 37 -23.23 -9.66 4.11
C GLN A 37 -23.04 -8.15 4.07
N PHE A 38 -22.96 -7.50 5.23
CA PHE A 38 -22.70 -6.06 5.29
C PHE A 38 -21.36 -5.71 4.64
N TYR A 39 -20.27 -6.39 5.02
CA TYR A 39 -18.95 -6.16 4.41
C TYR A 39 -18.93 -6.47 2.92
N TYR A 40 -19.62 -7.54 2.49
CA TYR A 40 -19.74 -7.87 1.07
C TYR A 40 -20.43 -6.75 0.28
N TRP A 41 -21.56 -6.24 0.77
CA TRP A 41 -22.30 -5.16 0.09
C TRP A 41 -21.60 -3.82 0.17
N GLN A 42 -20.96 -3.50 1.29
CA GLN A 42 -20.11 -2.32 1.43
C GLN A 42 -19.01 -2.34 0.37
N LYS A 43 -18.25 -3.44 0.27
CA LYS A 43 -17.20 -3.60 -0.75
C LYS A 43 -17.79 -3.51 -2.15
N LYS A 44 -18.89 -4.20 -2.42
CA LYS A 44 -19.53 -4.22 -3.74
C LYS A 44 -20.02 -2.83 -4.18
N LEU A 45 -20.58 -2.06 -3.26
CA LEU A 45 -21.07 -0.70 -3.52
C LEU A 45 -19.92 0.29 -3.68
N THR A 46 -18.83 0.15 -2.90
CA THR A 46 -17.62 0.96 -3.08
C THR A 46 -16.86 0.59 -4.37
N SER A 47 -16.78 -0.69 -4.71
CA SER A 47 -16.17 -1.18 -5.96
C SER A 47 -17.02 -0.91 -7.20
N SER A 48 -18.33 -0.64 -7.08
CA SER A 48 -19.09 -0.15 -8.23
C SER A 48 -18.78 1.32 -8.55
N VAL A 49 -18.25 2.08 -7.60
CA VAL A 49 -17.77 3.46 -7.77
C VAL A 49 -16.31 3.47 -8.24
N HIS A 50 -15.58 2.40 -7.99
CA HIS A 50 -14.21 2.19 -8.41
C HIS A 50 -14.16 0.89 -9.22
N GLU A 51 -14.45 0.99 -10.52
CA GLU A 51 -13.70 0.13 -11.45
C GLU A 51 -12.24 0.23 -10.99
N PRO A 52 -11.52 -0.89 -10.78
CA PRO A 52 -10.12 -0.82 -10.42
C PRO A 52 -9.41 -0.28 -11.67
N ASP A 53 -9.39 1.05 -11.80
CA ASP A 53 -8.35 1.73 -12.55
C ASP A 53 -7.08 1.21 -11.89
N SER A 54 -6.37 0.36 -12.62
CA SER A 54 -5.11 -0.19 -12.19
C SER A 54 -4.15 0.99 -12.16
N VAL A 55 -4.21 1.78 -11.09
CA VAL A 55 -3.34 2.92 -10.87
C VAL A 55 -1.94 2.34 -10.69
N VAL A 56 -1.19 2.39 -11.78
CA VAL A 56 0.24 2.09 -11.80
C VAL A 56 0.88 3.18 -10.96
N VAL A 57 1.06 2.92 -9.66
CA VAL A 57 1.78 3.83 -8.78
C VAL A 57 3.23 3.83 -9.27
N PRO A 58 3.78 4.95 -9.77
CA PRO A 58 5.18 5.00 -10.12
C PRO A 58 5.98 4.84 -8.83
N LEU A 59 6.63 3.70 -8.68
CA LEU A 59 7.67 3.53 -7.66
C LEU A 59 8.77 4.51 -8.02
N SER A 60 8.96 5.56 -7.22
CA SER A 60 10.14 6.40 -7.31
C SER A 60 11.34 5.52 -7.01
N MET A 61 11.99 5.03 -8.07
CA MET A 61 13.32 4.45 -7.94
C MET A 61 14.22 5.51 -7.31
N PRO A 62 14.95 5.22 -6.22
CA PRO A 62 16.03 6.10 -5.83
C PRO A 62 16.97 6.15 -7.02
N SER A 63 17.03 7.30 -7.69
CA SER A 63 17.97 7.56 -8.77
C SER A 63 19.31 6.96 -8.36
N SER A 64 19.84 6.06 -9.18
CA SER A 64 21.17 5.51 -9.00
C SER A 64 22.16 6.68 -8.96
N LEU A 65 22.42 7.21 -7.76
CA LEU A 65 23.68 7.86 -7.50
C LEU A 65 24.70 6.75 -7.76
N THR A 66 25.58 6.99 -8.72
CA THR A 66 26.62 6.08 -9.18
C THR A 66 27.63 5.89 -8.05
N ALA A 67 27.21 5.25 -6.97
CA ALA A 67 28.05 4.94 -5.85
C ALA A 67 29.00 3.85 -6.33
N LEU A 68 30.28 4.16 -6.40
CA LEU A 68 31.30 3.17 -6.70
C LEU A 68 31.33 2.18 -5.53
N VAL A 69 30.88 0.95 -5.77
CA VAL A 69 30.88 -0.12 -4.78
C VAL A 69 32.12 -0.98 -5.02
N ILE A 70 32.97 -1.08 -4.01
CA ILE A 70 34.16 -1.94 -4.02
C ILE A 70 33.91 -3.09 -3.07
N GLU A 71 33.98 -4.31 -3.61
CA GLU A 71 33.90 -5.55 -2.85
C GLU A 71 35.28 -6.19 -2.82
N THR A 72 35.83 -6.37 -1.63
CA THR A 72 37.12 -7.06 -1.46
C THR A 72 36.92 -8.56 -1.23
N PRO A 73 37.89 -9.41 -1.62
CA PRO A 73 37.83 -10.86 -1.36
C PRO A 73 37.76 -11.20 0.15
N ASN A 74 38.09 -10.25 1.02
CA ASN A 74 37.95 -10.37 2.47
C ASN A 74 36.53 -10.05 2.98
N GLY A 75 35.55 -9.83 2.09
CA GLY A 75 34.14 -9.65 2.42
C GLY A 75 33.72 -8.22 2.79
N TYR A 76 34.63 -7.24 2.72
CA TYR A 76 34.28 -5.84 2.94
C TYR A 76 33.67 -5.22 1.68
N ARG A 77 32.53 -4.55 1.85
CA ARG A 77 31.86 -3.75 0.82
C ARG A 77 31.92 -2.27 1.19
N VAL A 78 32.53 -1.46 0.33
CA VAL A 78 32.66 -0.01 0.52
C VAL A 78 31.90 0.70 -0.60
N SER A 79 30.95 1.56 -0.24
CA SER A 79 30.15 2.35 -1.19
C SER A 79 30.57 3.81 -1.13
N ILE A 80 31.07 4.36 -2.23
CA ILE A 80 31.56 5.74 -2.32
C ILE A 80 30.58 6.56 -3.14
N ASN A 81 29.91 7.52 -2.50
CA ASN A 81 28.91 8.38 -3.13
C ASN A 81 29.45 9.76 -3.55
N ASP A 82 30.75 10.01 -3.35
CA ASP A 82 31.38 11.31 -3.60
C ASP A 82 32.65 11.15 -4.44
N ALA A 83 32.76 11.91 -5.54
CA ALA A 83 33.88 11.80 -6.47
C ALA A 83 35.22 12.18 -5.82
N SER A 84 35.21 13.02 -4.78
CA SER A 84 36.41 13.42 -4.04
C SER A 84 37.02 12.24 -3.26
N ALA A 85 36.16 11.33 -2.78
CA ALA A 85 36.56 10.16 -2.02
C ALA A 85 37.22 9.07 -2.89
N ILE A 86 37.12 9.15 -4.22
CA ILE A 86 37.86 8.27 -5.15
C ILE A 86 39.38 8.45 -4.98
N THR A 87 39.85 9.65 -4.61
CA THR A 87 41.29 9.93 -4.41
C THR A 87 41.89 9.15 -3.23
N LEU A 88 41.06 8.65 -2.31
CA LEU A 88 41.47 7.86 -1.15
C LEU A 88 41.47 6.35 -1.41
N LEU A 89 40.98 5.91 -2.58
CA LEU A 89 41.02 4.51 -3.01
C LEU A 89 42.38 3.82 -2.87
N PRO A 90 43.51 4.41 -3.31
CA PRO A 90 44.80 3.75 -3.16
C PRO A 90 45.20 3.55 -1.69
N GLN A 91 44.75 4.42 -0.78
CA GLN A 91 44.99 4.22 0.66
C GLN A 91 44.08 3.14 1.25
N LEU A 92 42.82 3.09 0.83
CA LEU A 92 41.89 2.03 1.24
C LEU A 92 42.36 0.64 0.79
N ILE A 93 42.80 0.51 -0.46
CA ILE A 93 43.35 -0.75 -1.00
C ILE A 93 44.61 -1.16 -0.22
N LYS A 94 45.46 -0.19 0.16
CA LYS A 94 46.67 -0.45 0.95
C LYS A 94 46.37 -0.89 2.39
N CYS A 95 45.31 -0.37 3.02
CA CYS A 95 44.88 -0.80 4.36
C CYS A 95 44.15 -2.15 4.37
N LEU A 96 43.64 -2.58 3.21
CA LEU A 96 42.92 -3.85 3.04
C LEU A 96 43.82 -5.01 2.58
N SER A 97 45.10 -4.72 2.33
CA SER A 97 46.15 -5.72 2.04
C SER A 97 46.88 -6.17 3.30
#